data_AF-A0AA39DXX9-F1
#
_entry.id   AF-A0AA39DXX9-F1
#
_cell.length_a   1.000
_cell.length_b   1.000
_cell.length_c   1.000
_cell.angle_alpha   90.00
_cell.angle_beta   90.00
_cell.angle_gamma   90.00
#
_symmetry.space_group_name_H-M   'P 1'
#
loop_
_entity.id
_entity.type
_entity.pdbx_description
1 polymer ?
#
loop_
_entity_poly.entity_id
_entity_poly.type
_entity_poly.pdbx_seq_one_letter_code
_entity_poly.pdbx_strand_id
1 'polypeptide(L)'
;MSPSIFTNGGASAENSTTGRFTVVYSEVQTSRLNYSLPLPSVLKSSFKIVDGPLSFAVDNPGEIAELFSNPFRQLSAMLVPSESALLADQKLKIGVALSGGQAPG
;
A
#
# COMPACT_ATOMS: atom_id res chain seq x y z
N MET A 1 -6.93 19.78 28.29
CA MET A 1 -7.58 20.66 27.30
C MET A 1 -7.37 20.03 25.94
N SER A 2 -8.44 19.64 25.24
CA SER A 2 -8.36 19.09 23.88
C SER A 2 -8.22 20.22 22.86
N PRO A 3 -7.46 20.02 21.76
CA PRO A 3 -7.71 20.76 20.54
C PRO A 3 -8.59 19.94 19.60
N SER A 4 -9.48 20.68 18.96
CA SER A 4 -10.58 20.33 18.07
C SER A 4 -10.13 19.99 16.64
N ILE A 5 -10.87 19.10 15.98
CA ILE A 5 -10.79 18.78 14.55
C ILE A 5 -11.58 19.80 13.76
N PHE A 6 -11.01 20.43 12.72
CA PHE A 6 -11.60 20.92 11.44
C PHE A 6 -10.40 21.30 10.52
N THR A 7 -10.30 21.12 9.20
CA THR A 7 -11.26 20.92 8.10
C THR A 7 -10.52 20.37 6.86
N ASN A 8 -11.27 19.80 5.93
CA ASN A 8 -10.84 19.15 4.69
C ASN A 8 -10.71 20.17 3.53
N GLY A 9 -9.65 20.08 2.73
CA GLY A 9 -9.57 20.66 1.38
C GLY A 9 -8.95 22.06 1.26
N GLY A 10 -7.78 22.12 0.62
CA GLY A 10 -7.25 23.33 -0.02
C GLY A 10 -5.93 23.84 0.55
N ALA A 11 -4.80 23.26 0.13
CA ALA A 11 -3.52 23.94 0.23
C ALA A 11 -2.64 23.56 -0.97
N SER A 12 -2.22 24.59 -1.68
CA SER A 12 -1.27 24.56 -2.79
C SER A 12 0.03 23.90 -2.38
N ALA A 13 0.71 23.29 -3.35
CA ALA A 13 1.94 22.53 -3.17
C ALA A 13 3.15 23.42 -2.86
N GLU A 14 3.16 24.09 -1.71
CA GLU A 14 4.38 24.70 -1.16
C GLU A 14 4.41 24.45 0.34
N ASN A 15 5.36 23.59 0.75
CA ASN A 15 5.70 23.24 2.13
C ASN A 15 4.56 22.64 2.97
N SER A 16 4.31 21.35 2.76
CA SER A 16 3.56 20.48 3.67
C SER A 16 4.18 20.50 5.07
N THR A 17 3.74 21.45 5.89
CA THR A 17 4.14 21.59 7.31
C THR A 17 3.28 20.66 8.18
N THR A 18 3.02 19.45 7.67
CA THR A 18 2.51 18.30 8.44
C THR A 18 3.57 17.18 8.45
N GLY A 19 4.84 17.58 8.38
CA GLY A 19 6.00 16.70 8.37
C GLY A 19 6.66 16.61 9.74
N ARG A 20 7.16 15.42 10.07
CA ARG A 20 7.91 15.09 11.29
C ARG A 20 8.99 16.14 11.58
N PHE A 21 8.87 16.85 12.70
CA PHE A 21 9.90 17.82 13.14
C PHE A 21 11.20 17.08 13.46
N THR A 22 12.24 17.32 12.66
CA THR A 22 13.56 16.64 12.78
C THR A 22 14.31 16.97 14.08
N VAL A 23 13.91 18.04 14.78
CA VAL A 23 14.54 18.49 16.05
C VAL A 23 14.34 17.50 17.21
N VAL A 24 13.45 16.51 17.10
CA VAL A 24 13.08 15.58 18.19
C VAL A 24 13.66 14.15 18.01
N TYR A 25 14.41 13.88 16.94
CA TYR A 25 14.94 12.54 16.69
C TYR A 25 16.34 12.32 17.27
N SER A 26 16.56 11.11 17.80
CA SER A 26 17.91 10.65 18.12
C SER A 26 18.77 10.51 16.86
N GLU A 27 20.08 10.43 17.03
CA GLU A 27 21.02 10.18 15.93
C GLU A 27 20.66 8.91 15.15
N VAL A 28 20.34 7.83 15.86
CA VAL A 28 19.94 6.54 15.26
C VAL A 28 18.64 6.67 14.48
N GLN A 29 17.64 7.37 15.04
CA GLN A 29 16.37 7.61 14.34
C GLN A 29 16.59 8.43 13.06
N THR A 30 17.43 9.46 13.12
CA THR A 30 17.77 10.31 11.98
C THR A 30 18.51 9.53 10.90
N SER A 31 19.48 8.69 11.28
CA SER A 31 20.18 7.79 10.36
C SER A 31 19.22 6.79 9.70
N ARG A 32 18.29 6.21 10.48
CA ARG A 32 17.34 5.21 9.99
C ARG A 32 16.34 5.75 8.97
N LEU A 33 16.01 7.04 9.00
CA LEU A 33 15.12 7.66 8.01
C LEU A 33 15.66 7.59 6.58
N ASN A 34 17.00 7.57 6.42
CA ASN A 34 17.66 7.53 5.11
C ASN A 34 18.04 6.12 4.67
N TYR A 35 17.65 5.09 5.43
CA TYR A 35 17.97 3.71 5.10
C TYR A 35 17.18 3.24 3.88
N SER A 36 17.89 2.88 2.80
CA SER A 36 17.29 2.33 1.59
C SER A 36 16.83 0.89 1.83
N LEU A 37 15.52 0.65 1.72
CA LEU A 37 14.94 -0.68 1.89
C LEU A 37 15.19 -1.53 0.63
N PRO A 38 15.63 -2.80 0.79
CA PRO A 38 15.81 -3.69 -0.33
C PRO A 38 14.46 -4.00 -0.99
N LEU A 39 14.34 -3.65 -2.28
CA LEU A 39 13.17 -3.94 -3.10
C LEU A 39 13.44 -5.17 -3.99
N PRO A 40 12.46 -6.08 -4.16
CA PRO A 40 12.48 -7.10 -5.20
C PRO A 40 12.80 -6.48 -6.57
N SER A 41 13.64 -7.14 -7.37
CA SER A 41 14.10 -6.62 -8.66
C SER A 41 12.97 -6.27 -9.62
N VAL A 42 11.89 -7.06 -9.61
CA VAL A 42 10.69 -6.84 -10.44
C VAL A 42 9.96 -5.52 -10.14
N LEU A 43 10.11 -4.96 -8.94
CA LEU A 43 9.49 -3.68 -8.55
C LEU A 43 10.35 -2.47 -8.92
N LYS A 44 11.57 -2.68 -9.42
CA LYS A 44 12.48 -1.59 -9.83
C LYS A 44 12.25 -1.13 -11.27
N SER A 45 11.44 -1.85 -12.04
CA SER A 45 11.13 -1.58 -13.45
C SER A 45 9.65 -1.83 -13.72
N SER A 46 9.22 -1.52 -14.94
CA SER A 46 7.90 -1.92 -15.42
C SER A 46 7.72 -3.45 -15.34
N PHE A 47 6.51 -3.87 -14.99
CA PHE A 47 6.12 -5.27 -14.87
C PHE A 47 4.72 -5.47 -15.42
N LYS A 48 4.42 -6.72 -15.77
CA LYS A 48 3.06 -7.18 -16.09
C LYS A 48 2.62 -8.22 -15.07
N ILE A 49 1.31 -8.38 -14.97
CA ILE A 49 0.69 -9.40 -14.11
C ILE A 49 0.41 -10.64 -14.97
N VAL A 50 0.75 -11.80 -14.45
CA VAL A 50 0.41 -13.11 -15.01
C VAL A 50 -0.50 -13.82 -14.02
N ASP A 51 -1.64 -14.28 -14.50
CA ASP A 51 -2.57 -15.05 -13.69
C ASP A 51 -2.03 -16.46 -13.43
N GLY A 52 -2.14 -16.89 -12.17
CA GLY A 52 -1.83 -18.22 -11.68
C GLY A 52 -3.10 -19.04 -11.40
N PRO A 53 -3.01 -20.12 -10.62
CA PRO A 53 -4.15 -20.98 -10.30
C PRO A 53 -5.27 -20.25 -9.54
N LEU A 54 -6.48 -20.80 -9.63
CA LEU A 54 -7.66 -20.35 -8.87
C LEU A 54 -7.42 -20.54 -7.37
N SER A 55 -7.77 -19.52 -6.58
CA SER A 55 -7.78 -19.62 -5.12
C SER A 55 -8.93 -20.48 -4.61
N PHE A 56 -8.76 -21.03 -3.41
CA PHE A 56 -9.78 -21.81 -2.71
C PHE A 56 -9.72 -21.53 -1.21
N ALA A 57 -10.87 -21.60 -0.55
CA ALA A 57 -10.93 -21.48 0.89
C ALA A 57 -10.37 -22.73 1.56
N VAL A 58 -9.62 -22.56 2.65
CA VAL A 58 -9.05 -23.68 3.40
C VAL A 58 -10.16 -24.51 4.07
N ASP A 59 -11.14 -23.83 4.67
CA ASP A 59 -12.29 -24.44 5.36
C ASP A 59 -13.62 -23.95 4.78
N ASN A 60 -14.67 -24.77 4.89
CA ASN A 60 -16.07 -24.46 4.50
C ASN A 60 -16.23 -23.83 3.09
N PRO A 61 -15.70 -24.45 2.02
CA PRO A 61 -15.69 -23.84 0.71
C PRO A 61 -17.08 -23.63 0.09
N GLY A 62 -18.07 -24.47 0.44
CA GLY A 62 -19.44 -24.33 -0.06
C GLY A 62 -20.13 -23.07 0.45
N GLU A 63 -20.10 -22.85 1.76
CA GLU A 63 -20.69 -21.66 2.40
C GLU A 63 -19.98 -20.38 1.99
N ILE A 64 -18.64 -20.42 1.89
CA ILE A 64 -17.85 -19.27 1.45
C ILE A 64 -18.15 -18.93 -0.02
N ALA A 65 -18.34 -19.92 -0.88
CA ALA A 65 -18.73 -19.69 -2.27
C ALA A 65 -20.10 -19.01 -2.38
N GLU A 66 -21.04 -19.38 -1.51
CA GLU A 66 -22.38 -18.75 -1.46
C GLU A 66 -22.32 -17.32 -0.95
N LEU A 67 -21.55 -17.07 0.12
CA LEU A 67 -21.40 -15.74 0.72
C LEU A 67 -20.65 -14.76 -0.19
N PHE A 68 -19.69 -15.26 -0.97
CA PHE A 68 -18.79 -14.46 -1.80
C PHE A 68 -18.88 -14.82 -3.29
N SER A 69 -20.09 -14.84 -3.84
CA SER A 69 -20.36 -15.26 -5.22
C SER A 69 -19.50 -14.60 -6.31
N ASN A 70 -19.04 -13.35 -6.10
CA ASN A 70 -18.22 -12.61 -7.07
C ASN A 70 -16.70 -12.78 -6.89
N PRO A 71 -16.10 -12.60 -5.68
CA PRO A 71 -14.66 -12.71 -5.53
C PRO A 71 -14.18 -14.15 -5.27
N PHE A 72 -15.08 -15.10 -5.02
CA PHE A 72 -14.69 -16.49 -4.84
C PHE A 72 -14.01 -17.04 -6.11
N ARG A 73 -12.92 -17.80 -5.92
CA ARG A 73 -12.05 -18.34 -6.98
C ARG A 73 -11.29 -17.31 -7.81
N GLN A 74 -10.98 -16.12 -7.28
CA GLN A 74 -10.03 -15.23 -7.96
C GLN A 74 -8.68 -15.91 -8.22
N LEU A 75 -8.09 -15.64 -9.37
CA LEU A 75 -6.78 -16.17 -9.77
C LEU A 75 -5.69 -15.55 -8.88
N SER A 76 -4.68 -16.34 -8.55
CA SER A 76 -3.45 -15.79 -7.98
C SER A 76 -2.72 -14.93 -9.02
N ALA A 77 -1.90 -13.97 -8.59
CA ALA A 77 -1.22 -13.04 -9.48
C ALA A 77 0.30 -13.11 -9.27
N MET A 78 1.05 -13.15 -10.36
CA MET A 78 2.52 -13.09 -10.36
C MET A 78 3.02 -11.89 -11.16
N LEU A 79 3.96 -11.15 -10.59
CA LEU A 79 4.61 -10.04 -11.28
C LEU A 79 5.79 -10.57 -12.09
N VAL A 80 5.86 -10.23 -13.37
CA VAL A 80 7.01 -10.54 -14.22
C VAL A 80 7.51 -9.27 -14.92
N PRO A 81 8.82 -9.14 -15.17
CA PRO A 81 9.37 -7.99 -15.89
C PRO A 81 8.68 -7.77 -17.24
N SER A 82 8.48 -6.51 -17.61
CA SER A 82 7.91 -6.13 -18.90
C SER A 82 8.46 -4.79 -19.37
N GLU A 83 8.71 -4.67 -20.67
CA GLU A 83 9.11 -3.41 -21.30
C GLU A 83 7.91 -2.44 -21.48
N SER A 84 6.68 -2.91 -21.28
CA SER A 84 5.47 -2.12 -21.46
C SER A 84 5.02 -1.54 -20.11
N ALA A 85 5.11 -0.22 -19.97
CA ALA A 85 4.50 0.48 -18.85
C ALA A 85 2.98 0.52 -19.06
N LEU A 86 2.20 0.11 -18.05
CA LEU A 86 0.77 0.43 -18.02
C LEU A 86 0.64 1.95 -17.84
N LEU A 87 0.32 2.63 -18.94
CA LEU A 87 0.04 4.06 -18.97
C LEU A 87 -1.30 4.32 -18.31
N ALA A 88 -1.29 4.48 -17.00
CA ALA A 88 -2.29 5.29 -16.34
C ALA A 88 -1.55 6.48 -15.71
N ASP A 89 -1.35 7.55 -16.49
CA ASP A 89 -0.98 8.90 -15.98
C ASP A 89 -2.10 9.50 -15.09
N GLN A 90 -2.99 8.66 -14.57
CA GLN A 90 -4.08 9.04 -13.71
C GLN A 90 -3.56 9.15 -12.28
N LYS A 91 -3.73 10.34 -11.71
CA LYS A 91 -3.47 10.57 -10.29
C LYS A 91 -4.41 9.69 -9.47
N LEU A 92 -3.85 8.76 -8.71
CA LEU A 92 -4.60 7.90 -7.81
C LEU A 92 -4.89 8.62 -6.48
N LYS A 93 -6.11 8.48 -5.97
CA LYS A 93 -6.47 8.86 -4.59
C LYS A 93 -6.57 7.57 -3.78
N ILE A 94 -5.59 7.33 -2.90
CA ILE A 94 -5.48 6.09 -2.14
C ILE A 94 -5.79 6.37 -0.67
N GLY A 95 -6.78 5.68 -0.12
CA GLY A 95 -7.03 5.64 1.33
C GLY A 95 -6.23 4.51 1.96
N VAL A 96 -5.57 4.76 3.09
CA VAL A 96 -4.80 3.76 3.84
C VAL A 96 -5.37 3.67 5.26
N ALA A 97 -5.68 2.46 5.71
CA ALA A 97 -6.12 2.17 7.06
C ALA A 97 -5.13 1.24 7.76
N LEU A 98 -4.72 1.59 8.98
CA LEU A 98 -3.93 0.73 9.85
C LEU A 98 -4.89 0.12 10.88
N SER A 99 -5.06 -1.20 10.85
CA SER A 99 -6.04 -1.92 11.67
C SER A 99 -5.38 -2.97 12.57
N GLY A 100 -6.02 -3.27 13.70
CA GLY A 100 -5.47 -4.21 14.70
C GLY A 100 -4.49 -3.56 15.67
N GLY A 101 -3.64 -4.39 16.28
CA GLY A 101 -2.56 -3.94 17.17
C GLY A 101 -1.38 -3.35 16.40
N GLN A 102 -0.48 -2.66 17.11
CA GLN A 102 0.73 -2.13 16.50
C GLN A 102 1.69 -3.25 16.12
N ALA A 103 2.21 -3.18 14.90
CA ALA A 103 3.29 -4.02 14.39
C ALA A 103 4.40 -3.13 13.80
N PRO A 104 5.68 -3.34 14.16
CA PRO A 104 6.79 -2.61 13.54
C PRO A 104 6.88 -2.94 12.04
N GLY A 105 6.85 -1.91 11.19
CA GLY A 105 6.89 -2.01 9.73
C GLY A 105 7.25 -0.69 9.06
#